data_AF-A0A925F715-F1
#
_entry.id   AF-A0A925F715-F1
#
_cell.length_a   1.000
_cell.length_b   1.000
_cell.length_c   1.000
_cell.angle_alpha   90.00
_cell.angle_beta   90.00
_cell.angle_gamma   90.00
#
_symmetry.space_group_name_H-M   'P 1'
#
loop_
_entity.id
_entity.type
_entity.pdbx_description
1 polymer ?
#
loop_
_entity_poly.entity_id
_entity_poly.type
_entity_poly.pdbx_seq_one_letter_code
_entity_poly.pdbx_strand_id
1 'polypeptide(L)' 'MELTITNLSKTYANGVQALKDVSLTIGQGMFGLLGPNGAGKSSLMRTIATLQEAD' A
#
# COMPACT_ATOMS: atom_id res chain seq x y z
N MET A 1 -16.45 6.11 -9.00
CA MET A 1 -15.46 6.49 -7.97
C MET A 1 -14.34 5.50 -8.06
N GLU A 2 -13.11 5.98 -8.22
CA GLU A 2 -11.89 5.16 -8.34
C GLU A 2 -10.92 5.54 -7.24
N LEU A 3 -10.11 4.57 -6.79
CA LEU A 3 -8.97 4.80 -5.92
C LEU A 3 -7.71 4.86 -6.79
N THR A 4 -7.00 5.98 -6.75
CA THR A 4 -5.74 6.17 -7.47
C THR A 4 -4.61 6.40 -6.47
N ILE A 5 -3.57 5.58 -6.57
CA ILE A 5 -2.34 5.68 -5.78
C ILE A 5 -1.19 5.85 -6.75
N THR A 6 -0.34 6.84 -6.51
CA THR A 6 0.78 7.18 -7.37
C THR A 6 2.06 7.22 -6.52
N ASN A 7 3.04 6.41 -6.91
CA ASN A 7 4.37 6.35 -6.28
C ASN A 7 4.36 6.24 -4.75
N LEU A 8 3.46 5.44 -4.19
CA LEU A 8 3.36 5.27 -2.75
C LEU A 8 4.55 4.48 -2.21
N SER A 9 5.29 5.11 -1.31
CA SER A 9 6.42 4.51 -0.62
C SER A 9 6.17 4.50 0.89
N LYS A 10 6.76 3.51 1.55
CA LYS A 10 6.72 3.39 3.01
C LYS A 10 7.95 2.71 3.54
N THR A 11 8.61 3.38 4.47
CA THR A 11 9.76 2.89 5.21
C THR A 11 9.45 2.95 6.70
N TYR A 12 9.58 1.83 7.39
CA TYR A 12 9.45 1.80 8.84
C TYR A 12 10.68 2.39 9.52
N ALA A 13 10.55 2.81 10.78
CA ALA A 13 11.64 3.41 11.55
C ALA A 13 12.89 2.49 11.68
N ASN A 14 12.73 1.18 11.50
CA ASN A 14 13.83 0.22 11.48
C ASN A 14 14.54 0.11 10.11
N GLY A 15 14.21 0.97 9.15
CA GLY A 15 14.79 1.00 7.80
C GLY A 15 14.18 0.01 6.82
N VAL A 16 13.18 -0.79 7.21
CA VAL A 16 12.52 -1.72 6.29
C VAL A 16 11.61 -0.95 5.34
N GLN A 17 11.95 -0.96 4.05
CA GLN A 17 11.12 -0.42 2.99
C GLN A 17 9.97 -1.41 2.68
N ALA A 18 8.80 -1.14 3.25
CA ALA A 18 7.63 -1.99 3.14
C ALA A 18 6.81 -1.75 1.87
N LEU A 19 6.83 -0.54 1.34
CA LEU A 19 6.25 -0.19 0.04
C LEU A 19 7.31 0.60 -0.75
N LYS A 20 7.46 0.27 -2.03
CA LYS A 20 8.44 0.88 -2.92
C LYS A 20 7.74 1.31 -4.20
N ASP A 21 7.49 2.61 -4.31
CA ASP A 21 6.93 3.28 -5.49
C ASP A 21 5.66 2.61 -6.06
N VAL A 22 4.78 2.17 -5.17
CA VAL A 22 3.57 1.44 -5.55
C VAL A 22 2.58 2.39 -6.23
N SER A 23 2.20 2.08 -7.47
CA SER A 23 1.18 2.81 -8.22
C SER A 23 0.07 1.87 -8.65
N LEU A 24 -1.18 2.23 -8.38
CA LEU A 24 -2.35 1.42 -8.71
C LEU A 24 -3.62 2.27 -8.89
N THR A 25 -4.49 1.83 -9.79
CA THR A 25 -5.82 2.38 -9.98
C THR A 25 -6.84 1.26 -9.79
N ILE A 26 -7.76 1.43 -8.84
CA ILE A 26 -8.81 0.46 -8.52
C ILE A 26 -10.16 1.12 -8.78
N GLY A 27 -10.93 0.53 -9.71
CA GLY A 27 -12.31 0.91 -9.98
C GLY A 27 -13.30 0.29 -8.98
N GLN A 28 -14.60 0.40 -9.26
CA GLN A 28 -15.62 -0.25 -8.43
C GLN A 28 -15.57 -1.77 -8.58
N GLY A 29 -15.68 -2.48 -7.45
CA GLY A 29 -15.68 -3.95 -7.42
C GLY A 29 -15.08 -4.49 -6.13
N MET A 30 -14.87 -5.81 -6.10
CA MET A 30 -14.19 -6.51 -5.00
C MET A 30 -12.85 -7.04 -5.51
N PHE A 31 -11.77 -6.69 -4.81
CA PHE A 31 -10.41 -7.07 -5.17
C PHE A 31 -9.72 -7.72 -3.98
N GLY A 32 -8.87 -8.71 -4.26
CA GLY A 32 -8.03 -9.36 -3.26
C GLY A 32 -6.57 -8.94 -3.41
N LEU A 33 -5.94 -8.52 -2.31
CA LEU A 33 -4.50 -8.25 -2.27
C LEU A 33 -3.75 -9.52 -1.80
N LEU A 34 -3.03 -10.16 -2.71
CA LEU A 34 -2.34 -11.44 -2.48
C LEU A 34 -0.82 -11.29 -2.56
N GLY A 35 -0.09 -12.16 -1.86
CA GLY A 35 1.37 -12.17 -1.83
C GLY A 35 1.94 -12.83 -0.57
N PRO A 36 3.23 -13.17 -0.54
CA PRO A 36 3.87 -13.83 0.60
C PRO A 36 3.92 -12.94 1.86
N ASN A 37 4.27 -13.53 2.99
CA ASN A 37 4.51 -12.76 4.22
C ASN A 37 5.66 -11.76 4.01
N GLY A 38 5.48 -10.55 4.52
CA GLY A 38 6.45 -9.46 4.32
C GLY A 38 6.32 -8.68 3.00
N ALA A 39 5.46 -9.09 2.06
CA ALA A 39 5.29 -8.41 0.75
C ALA A 39 4.63 -7.01 0.80
N GLY A 40 4.47 -6.40 1.98
CA GLY A 40 3.89 -5.06 2.11
C GLY A 40 2.35 -4.98 2.13
N LYS A 41 1.61 -6.10 2.05
CA LYS A 41 0.14 -6.11 1.99
C LYS A 41 -0.53 -5.32 3.11
N SER A 42 -0.21 -5.62 4.37
CA SER A 42 -0.79 -4.92 5.53
C SER A 42 -0.35 -3.47 5.59
N SER A 43 0.88 -3.15 5.16
CA SER A 43 1.37 -1.77 5.08
C SER A 43 0.57 -0.97 4.06
N LEU A 44 0.31 -1.52 2.87
CA LEU A 44 -0.52 -0.89 1.84
C LEU A 44 -1.94 -0.65 2.36
N MET A 45 -2.59 -1.69 2.93
CA MET A 45 -3.95 -1.58 3.44
C MET A 45 -4.08 -0.54 4.55
N ARG A 46 -3.14 -0.49 5.51
CA ARG A 46 -3.12 0.53 6.57
C ARG A 46 -2.94 1.94 6.03
N THR A 47 -2.08 2.10 5.02
CA THR A 47 -1.81 3.41 4.42
C THR A 47 -3.03 3.93 3.66
N ILE A 48 -3.69 3.09 2.85
CA ILE A 48 -4.93 3.44 2.15
C ILE A 48 -6.08 3.74 3.13
N ALA A 49 -6.14 3.01 4.24
CA ALA A 49 -7.13 3.23 5.29
C ALA A 49 -6.80 4.44 6.19
N THR A 50 -5.76 5.22 5.88
CA THR A 50 -5.30 6.39 6.67
C THR A 50 -4.90 6.07 8.12
N LEU A 51 -4.61 4.80 8.41
CA LEU A 51 -4.14 4.33 9.73
C LEU A 51 -2.62 4.48 9.90
N GLN A 52 -1.93 4.86 8.83
CA GLN A 52 -0.49 5.03 8.78
C GLN A 52 -0.16 6.05 7.70
N GLU A 53 0.81 6.93 7.95
CA GLU A 53 1.31 7.89 6.96
C GLU A 53 2.21 7.20 5.93
N ALA A 54 2.06 7.61 4.67
CA ALA A 54 3.06 7.38 3.64
C ALA A 54 4.38 8.09 3.99
N ASP A 55 5.44 7.74 3.27
CA ASP A 55 6.65 8.57 3.29
C ASP A 55 6.45 9.85 2.47
#